data_AF-A0A967N2H9-F1
#
_entry.id   AF-A0A967N2H9-F1
#
_cell.length_a   1.000
_cell.length_b   1.000
_cell.length_c   1.000
_cell.angle_alpha   90.00
_cell.angle_beta   90.00
_cell.angle_gamma   90.00
#
_symmetry.space_group_name_H-M   'P 1'
#
loop_
_entity.id
_entity.type
_entity.pdbx_description
1 polymer ?
#
loop_
_entity_poly.entity_id
_entity_poly.type
_entity_poly.pdbx_seq_one_letter_code
_entity_poly.pdbx_strand_id
1 'polypeptide(L)'
;MELTQEFLSQYIGGQLVLANVEAGYLKRGDIKEIKLQGKPDNQKLNVSFAWFAKNRGQPLEPGDDWVKIKAQDLTFKLRDCQITDEGDGRISLWDPVLSESAVLLLPDDELRIGHS
;
A
#
# COMPACT_ATOMS: atom_id res chain seq x y z
N MET A 1 -10.07 -9.60 -10.35
CA MET A 1 -8.97 -10.40 -9.79
C MET A 1 -9.37 -10.86 -8.39
N GLU A 2 -9.03 -12.06 -7.97
CA GLU A 2 -9.18 -12.51 -6.58
C GLU A 2 -7.81 -12.50 -5.90
N LEU A 3 -7.68 -11.81 -4.75
CA LEU A 3 -6.45 -11.82 -3.97
C LEU A 3 -6.39 -13.10 -3.13
N THR A 4 -5.30 -13.85 -3.24
CA THR A 4 -5.04 -15.03 -2.41
C THR A 4 -3.86 -14.76 -1.46
N GLN A 5 -3.80 -15.49 -0.34
CA GLN A 5 -2.67 -15.38 0.58
C GLN A 5 -1.34 -15.77 -0.10
N GLU A 6 -1.36 -16.78 -0.98
CA GLU A 6 -0.17 -17.21 -1.73
C GLU A 6 0.32 -16.10 -2.65
N PHE A 7 -0.59 -15.50 -3.43
CA PHE A 7 -0.28 -14.36 -4.29
C PHE A 7 0.24 -13.18 -3.48
N LEU A 8 -0.37 -12.84 -2.34
CA LEU A 8 0.06 -11.70 -1.53
C LEU A 8 1.42 -11.89 -0.85
N SER A 9 1.86 -13.14 -0.65
CA SER A 9 3.12 -13.42 0.04
C SER A 9 4.35 -12.99 -0.76
N GLN A 10 4.22 -12.79 -2.08
CA GLN A 10 5.32 -12.29 -2.92
C GLN A 10 5.69 -10.82 -2.64
N TYR A 11 4.79 -10.05 -2.03
CA TYR A 11 5.03 -8.64 -1.68
C TYR A 11 5.73 -8.48 -0.32
N ILE A 12 5.92 -9.56 0.44
CA ILE A 12 6.68 -9.52 1.69
C ILE A 12 8.15 -9.18 1.38
N GLY A 13 8.70 -8.18 2.06
CA GLY A 13 9.99 -7.58 1.74
C GLY A 13 9.93 -6.49 0.68
N GLY A 14 8.77 -6.29 0.03
CA GLY A 14 8.49 -5.18 -0.87
C GLY A 14 7.97 -3.95 -0.14
N GLN A 15 7.27 -3.09 -0.85
CA GLN A 15 6.80 -1.81 -0.33
C GLN A 15 5.28 -1.64 -0.51
N LEU A 16 4.66 -0.91 0.42
CA LEU A 16 3.32 -0.36 0.24
C LEU A 16 3.42 1.16 0.22
N VAL A 17 2.82 1.77 -0.80
CA VAL A 17 2.63 3.22 -0.86
C VAL A 17 1.16 3.56 -0.67
N LEU A 18 0.88 4.40 0.32
CA LEU A 18 -0.47 4.84 0.67
C LEU A 18 -0.58 6.34 0.42
N ALA A 19 -1.47 6.73 -0.49
CA ALA A 19 -1.74 8.11 -0.84
C ALA A 19 -3.19 8.47 -0.51
N ASN A 20 -3.41 9.67 0.02
CA ASN A 20 -4.73 10.28 0.16
C ASN A 20 -4.62 11.74 -0.27
N VAL A 21 -5.17 12.03 -1.46
CA VAL A 21 -5.10 13.37 -2.06
C VAL A 21 -5.92 14.38 -1.27
N GLU A 22 -7.12 14.00 -0.81
CA GLU A 22 -7.99 14.89 -0.05
C GLU A 22 -7.42 15.25 1.32
N ALA A 23 -6.82 14.28 2.00
CA ALA A 23 -6.17 14.46 3.29
C ALA A 23 -4.71 14.96 3.18
N GLY A 24 -4.19 15.12 1.96
CA GLY A 24 -2.87 15.68 1.69
C GLY A 24 -1.71 14.88 2.28
N TYR A 25 -1.73 13.54 2.19
CA TYR A 25 -0.58 12.73 2.60
C TYR A 25 -0.18 11.66 1.61
N LEU A 26 1.12 11.36 1.64
CA LEU A 26 1.73 10.17 1.07
C LEU A 26 2.54 9.47 2.15
N LYS A 27 2.35 8.16 2.28
CA LYS A 27 3.08 7.30 3.21
C LYS A 27 3.67 6.14 2.45
N ARG A 28 4.80 5.62 2.93
CA ARG A 28 5.46 4.44 2.38
C ARG A 28 5.94 3.56 3.51
N GLY A 29 5.88 2.25 3.33
CA GLY A 29 6.52 1.32 4.25
C GLY A 29 7.02 0.06 3.58
N ASP A 30 8.04 -0.53 4.21
CA ASP A 30 8.56 -1.84 3.83
C ASP A 30 7.71 -2.91 4.52
N ILE A 31 7.20 -3.82 3.71
CA ILE A 31 6.23 -4.82 4.13
C ILE A 31 6.97 -5.93 4.86
N LYS A 32 6.64 -6.11 6.15
CA LYS A 32 7.13 -7.22 6.97
C LYS A 32 6.23 -8.44 6.87
N GLU A 33 4.93 -8.24 6.81
CA GLU A 33 3.94 -9.30 6.80
C GLU A 33 2.66 -8.83 6.10
N ILE A 34 2.04 -9.72 5.32
CA ILE A 34 0.71 -9.52 4.75
C ILE A 34 -0.17 -10.71 5.13
N LYS A 35 -1.34 -10.44 5.69
CA LYS A 35 -2.32 -11.46 6.08
C LYS A 35 -3.70 -11.14 5.55
N LEU A 36 -4.22 -12.07 4.77
CA LEU A 36 -5.62 -12.12 4.35
C LEU A 36 -6.44 -12.82 5.45
N GLN A 37 -7.40 -12.13 6.04
CA GLN A 37 -8.21 -12.65 7.15
C GLN A 37 -9.70 -12.46 6.89
N GLY A 38 -10.51 -13.34 7.45
CA GLY A 38 -11.97 -13.28 7.34
C GLY A 38 -12.53 -14.20 6.26
N LYS A 39 -13.85 -14.13 6.08
CA LYS A 39 -14.59 -14.88 5.07
C LYS A 39 -14.60 -14.11 3.74
N PRO A 40 -14.87 -14.75 2.59
CA PRO A 40 -14.91 -14.08 1.28
C PRO A 40 -15.74 -12.78 1.27
N ASP A 41 -16.93 -12.81 1.89
CA ASP A 41 -17.85 -11.65 1.96
C ASP A 41 -17.41 -10.53 2.93
N ASN A 42 -16.36 -10.74 3.72
CA ASN A 42 -15.84 -9.75 4.68
C ASN A 42 -14.34 -9.90 4.87
N GLN A 43 -13.63 -10.08 3.76
CA GLN A 43 -12.20 -10.31 3.75
C GLN A 43 -11.45 -9.01 4.04
N LYS A 44 -10.41 -9.11 4.88
CA LYS A 44 -9.56 -8.01 5.29
C LYS A 44 -8.11 -8.32 4.93
N LEU A 45 -7.44 -7.34 4.35
CA LEU A 45 -6.01 -7.36 4.11
C LEU A 45 -5.32 -6.61 5.23
N ASN A 46 -4.50 -7.29 6.02
CA ASN A 46 -3.68 -6.69 7.05
C ASN A 46 -2.23 -6.64 6.57
N VAL A 47 -1.61 -5.48 6.66
CA VAL A 47 -0.23 -5.25 6.26
C VAL A 47 0.54 -4.69 7.45
N SER A 48 1.57 -5.41 7.87
CA SER A 48 2.50 -4.98 8.92
C SER A 48 3.80 -4.52 8.30
N PHE A 49 4.38 -3.49 8.91
CA PHE A 49 5.55 -2.80 8.37
C PHE A 49 6.80 -3.03 9.21
N ALA A 50 7.92 -3.31 8.55
CA ALA A 50 9.25 -3.24 9.17
C ALA A 50 9.68 -1.78 9.31
N TRP A 51 9.28 -0.96 8.35
CA TRP A 51 9.57 0.47 8.29
C TRP A 51 8.37 1.23 7.74
N PHE A 52 8.07 2.42 8.27
CA PHE A 52 6.97 3.25 7.80
C PHE A 52 7.35 4.73 7.91
N ALA A 53 7.04 5.50 6.87
CA ALA A 53 7.30 6.93 6.82
C ALA A 53 6.16 7.68 6.14
N LYS A 54 6.08 8.97 6.46
CA LYS A 54 5.20 9.94 5.80
C LYS A 54 6.07 10.94 5.04
N ASN A 55 5.72 11.22 3.80
CA ASN A 55 6.30 12.31 3.03
C ASN A 55 5.80 13.66 3.58
N ARG A 56 6.68 14.66 3.68
CA ARG A 56 6.27 16.02 4.08
C ARG A 56 5.56 16.80 2.97
N GLY A 57 5.75 16.41 1.72
CA GLY A 57 5.05 16.95 0.55
C GLY A 57 3.62 16.43 0.43
N GLN A 58 2.90 16.96 -0.56
CA GLN A 58 1.58 16.49 -0.91
C GLN A 58 1.68 15.22 -1.77
N PRO A 59 0.67 14.34 -1.79
CA PRO A 59 0.73 13.09 -2.55
C PRO A 59 0.92 13.26 -4.05
N LEU A 60 0.59 14.41 -4.63
CA LEU A 60 0.81 14.74 -6.03
C LEU A 60 2.21 15.32 -6.30
N GLU A 61 2.88 15.82 -5.26
CA GLU A 61 4.21 16.43 -5.32
C GLU A 61 5.04 15.92 -4.14
N PRO A 62 5.44 14.63 -4.17
CA PRO A 62 6.24 14.07 -3.10
C PRO A 62 7.59 14.78 -3.02
N GLY A 63 7.93 15.30 -1.84
CA GLY A 63 9.25 15.85 -1.59
C GLY A 63 10.29 14.75 -1.33
N ASP A 64 11.57 15.11 -1.28
CA ASP A 64 12.63 14.17 -0.90
C ASP A 64 12.65 13.84 0.61
N ASP A 65 11.92 14.61 1.43
CA ASP A 65 11.91 14.47 2.88
C ASP A 65 10.85 13.46 3.37
N TRP A 66 11.33 12.27 3.73
CA TRP A 66 10.55 11.20 4.34
C TRP A 66 10.82 11.14 5.85
N VAL A 67 9.77 11.37 6.63
CA VAL A 67 9.86 11.28 8.09
C VAL A 67 9.40 9.92 8.55
N LYS A 68 10.28 9.14 9.18
CA LYS A 68 9.90 7.89 9.84
C LYS A 68 8.82 8.18 10.87
N ILE A 69 7.72 7.46 10.78
CA ILE A 69 6.64 7.51 11.76
C ILE A 69 6.53 6.16 12.45
N LYS A 70 5.83 6.11 13.57
CA LYS A 70 5.55 4.84 14.24
C LYS A 70 4.82 3.93 13.25
N ALA A 71 5.41 2.75 12.99
CA ALA A 71 4.79 1.73 12.16
C ALA A 71 3.42 1.39 12.75
N GLN A 72 2.39 1.49 11.91
CA GLN A 72 1.03 1.10 12.24
C GLN A 72 0.65 0.01 11.25
N ASP A 73 0.13 -1.10 11.75
CA ASP A 73 -0.47 -2.10 10.89
C ASP A 73 -1.65 -1.46 10.15
N LEU A 74 -1.71 -1.66 8.84
CA LEU A 74 -2.82 -1.19 8.01
C LEU A 74 -3.79 -2.32 7.77
N THR A 75 -5.08 -2.02 7.87
CA THR A 75 -6.14 -2.98 7.59
C THR A 75 -7.06 -2.41 6.52
N PHE A 76 -7.10 -3.05 5.35
CA PHE A 76 -8.02 -2.73 4.26
C PHE A 76 -9.19 -3.70 4.28
N LYS A 77 -10.41 -3.19 4.13
CA LYS A 77 -11.61 -4.01 3.96
C LYS A 77 -11.83 -4.23 2.48
N LEU A 78 -11.44 -5.39 1.96
CA LEU A 78 -11.37 -5.62 0.52
C LEU A 78 -12.72 -5.49 -0.19
N ARG A 79 -13.84 -5.76 0.51
CA ARG A 79 -15.19 -5.55 -0.01
C ARG A 79 -15.51 -4.09 -0.36
N ASP A 80 -14.85 -3.16 0.34
CA ASP A 80 -15.06 -1.72 0.22
C ASP A 80 -14.02 -1.11 -0.76
N CYS A 81 -13.00 -1.88 -1.16
CA CYS A 81 -11.94 -1.43 -2.05
C CYS A 81 -12.16 -1.89 -3.51
N GLN A 82 -11.76 -1.06 -4.46
CA GLN A 82 -11.51 -1.48 -5.83
C GLN A 82 -10.08 -2.00 -5.94
N ILE A 83 -9.91 -3.19 -6.53
CA ILE A 83 -8.62 -3.85 -6.67
C ILE A 83 -8.28 -3.92 -8.16
N THR A 84 -7.13 -3.35 -8.52
CA THR A 84 -6.61 -3.32 -9.89
C THR A 84 -5.25 -4.00 -9.94
N ASP A 85 -5.08 -4.88 -10.92
CA ASP A 85 -3.78 -5.40 -11.32
C ASP A 85 -3.24 -4.49 -12.42
N GLU A 86 -2.10 -3.83 -12.17
CA GLU A 86 -1.50 -2.88 -13.10
C GLU A 86 -0.72 -3.57 -14.24
N GLY A 87 -0.57 -4.90 -14.19
CA GLY A 87 0.08 -5.70 -15.22
C GLY A 87 1.61 -5.76 -15.12
N ASP A 88 2.24 -4.97 -14.25
CA ASP A 88 3.69 -4.97 -14.02
C ASP A 88 4.10 -5.58 -12.67
N GLY A 89 3.19 -6.36 -12.06
CA GLY A 89 3.40 -6.97 -10.74
C GLY A 89 2.97 -6.06 -9.59
N ARG A 90 2.44 -4.86 -9.86
CA ARG A 90 1.84 -3.99 -8.85
C ARG A 90 0.34 -4.25 -8.71
N ILE A 91 -0.14 -4.12 -7.47
CA ILE A 91 -1.57 -4.12 -7.16
C ILE A 91 -1.95 -2.78 -6.55
N SER A 92 -2.97 -2.16 -7.13
CA SER A 92 -3.60 -0.96 -6.62
C SER A 92 -4.88 -1.33 -5.86
N LEU A 93 -5.02 -0.80 -4.66
CA LEU A 93 -6.21 -0.87 -3.80
C LEU A 93 -6.73 0.55 -3.63
N TRP A 94 -7.92 0.84 -4.14
CA TRP A 94 -8.56 2.14 -3.94
C TRP A 94 -9.77 2.01 -3.03
N ASP A 95 -9.76 2.74 -1.91
CA ASP A 95 -10.88 2.88 -1.00
C ASP A 95 -11.61 4.21 -1.30
N PRO A 96 -12.78 4.19 -1.94
CA PRO A 96 -13.56 5.38 -2.25
C PRO A 96 -14.18 6.04 -1.02
N VAL A 97 -14.32 5.32 0.10
CA VAL A 97 -14.92 5.86 1.33
C VAL A 97 -13.91 6.74 2.06
N LEU A 98 -12.64 6.35 2.04
CA LEU A 98 -11.55 7.09 2.66
C LEU A 98 -10.80 8.00 1.66
N SER A 99 -11.10 7.87 0.37
CA SER A 99 -10.33 8.48 -0.73
C SER A 99 -8.83 8.13 -0.66
N GLU A 100 -8.55 6.89 -0.26
CA GLU A 100 -7.21 6.36 -0.10
C GLU A 100 -6.86 5.41 -1.26
N SER A 101 -5.62 5.50 -1.72
CA SER A 101 -5.05 4.58 -2.70
C SER A 101 -3.80 3.94 -2.10
N ALA A 102 -3.77 2.61 -2.08
CA ALA A 102 -2.63 1.83 -1.64
C ALA A 102 -2.08 1.02 -2.81
N VAL A 103 -0.78 1.10 -3.06
CA VAL A 103 -0.09 0.34 -4.11
C VAL A 103 0.91 -0.60 -3.46
N LEU A 104 0.79 -1.89 -3.75
CA LEU A 104 1.73 -2.93 -3.35
C LEU A 104 2.79 -3.09 -4.44
N LEU A 105 4.05 -3.06 -4.03
CA LEU A 105 5.24 -3.15 -4.87
C LEU A 105 6.04 -4.37 -4.47
N LEU A 106 6.55 -5.11 -5.46
CA LEU A 106 7.42 -6.26 -5.24
C LEU A 106 8.76 -5.82 -4.61
N PRO A 107 9.51 -6.71 -3.93
CA PRO A 107 10.83 -6.39 -3.35
C PRO A 107 11.86 -5.79 -4.32
N ASP A 108 11.75 -6.13 -5.61
CA ASP A 108 12.65 -5.63 -6.66
C ASP A 108 12.10 -4.37 -7.37
N ASP A 109 10.81 -4.05 -7.15
CA ASP A 109 10.16 -2.86 -7.70
C ASP A 109 10.39 -1.69 -6.74
N GLU A 110 11.56 -1.08 -6.81
CA GLU A 110 11.72 0.25 -6.26
C GLU A 110 10.85 1.19 -7.09
N LEU A 111 9.98 1.96 -6.44
CA LEU A 111 9.44 3.16 -7.06
C LEU A 111 10.65 3.99 -7.52
N ARG A 112 10.98 3.90 -8.81
CA ARG A 112 11.77 4.88 -9.54
C ARG A 112 10.92 6.14 -9.54
N ILE A 113 10.90 6.85 -8.41
CA ILE A 113 10.47 8.23 -8.38
C ILE A 113 11.48 8.93 -9.28
N GLY A 114 11.08 9.15 -10.53
CA GLY A 114 11.98 9.52 -11.61
C GLY A 114 12.76 10.77 -11.22
N HIS A 115 14.06 10.63 -11.03
CA HIS A 115 14.97 11.70 -11.38
C HIS A 115 14.95 11.79 -12.92
N SER A 116 14.16 12.70 -13.46
CA SER A 116 14.35 13.26 -14.80
C SER A 116 14.76 14.72 -14.65
#